data_AF-A0A8H4RXT9-F1
#
_entry.id   AF-A0A8H4RXT9-F1
#
_cell.length_a   1.000
_cell.length_b   1.000
_cell.length_c   1.000
_cell.angle_alpha   90.00
_cell.angle_beta   90.00
_cell.angle_gamma   90.00
#
_symmetry.space_group_name_H-M   'P 1'
#
loop_
_entity.id
_entity.type
_entity.pdbx_description
1 polymer ?
#
loop_
_entity_poly.entity_id
_entity_poly.type
_entity_poly.pdbx_seq_one_letter_code
_entity_poly.pdbx_strand_id
1 'polypeptide(L)'
;MPAKDADNPEAEGAQDTPWDKKTSQKFESLQLQPYQFKRFSEFYDPCQEAANKSLKCLHRNGGDRELCTDYFQAYRDCKKQWTTKRKEARKKEAIKWF
;
A
#
# COMPACT_ATOMS: atom_id res chain seq x y z
N MET A 1 -8.70 -33.78 35.14
CA MET A 1 -7.73 -32.68 35.31
C MET A 1 -6.68 -33.13 36.31
N PRO A 2 -5.37 -32.82 36.21
CA PRO A 2 -4.58 -32.23 35.11
C PRO A 2 -3.22 -32.98 34.84
N ALA A 3 -2.60 -32.76 33.67
CA ALA A 3 -1.15 -32.89 33.42
C ALA A 3 -0.83 -32.03 32.18
N LYS A 4 -0.11 -30.90 32.29
CA LYS A 4 1.36 -30.75 32.36
C LYS A 4 2.05 -31.25 31.09
N ASP A 5 2.14 -30.38 30.09
CA ASP A 5 3.17 -30.47 29.06
C ASP A 5 4.15 -29.31 29.30
N ALA A 6 5.25 -29.68 29.94
CA ALA A 6 6.49 -28.92 29.93
C ALA A 6 7.32 -29.38 28.70
N ASP A 7 8.30 -28.55 28.37
CA ASP A 7 9.46 -28.88 27.54
C ASP A 7 9.24 -28.76 26.02
N ASN A 8 9.42 -27.53 25.54
CA ASN A 8 9.78 -27.23 24.14
C ASN A 8 11.33 -27.19 24.06
N PRO A 9 11.99 -28.26 23.58
CA PRO A 9 13.44 -28.26 23.43
C PRO A 9 13.87 -27.44 22.21
N GLU A 10 14.93 -26.66 22.41
CA GLU A 10 15.57 -25.82 21.42
C GLU A 10 16.19 -26.61 20.24
N ALA A 11 15.99 -26.02 19.06
CA ALA A 11 16.98 -25.81 18.00
C ALA A 11 17.71 -27.02 17.39
N GLU A 12 17.27 -27.45 16.21
CA GLU A 12 18.19 -27.65 15.07
C GLU A 12 17.46 -27.92 13.74
N GLY A 13 17.81 -27.14 12.72
CA GLY A 13 17.30 -27.29 11.36
C GLY A 13 17.24 -25.95 10.66
N ALA A 14 18.34 -25.57 10.01
CA ALA A 14 18.38 -24.45 9.08
C ALA A 14 17.33 -24.67 7.98
N GLN A 15 16.27 -23.86 7.96
CA GLN A 15 15.29 -23.85 6.89
C GLN A 15 15.26 -22.44 6.31
N ASP A 16 15.57 -22.33 5.02
CA ASP A 16 15.52 -21.11 4.22
C ASP A 16 14.10 -20.53 4.21
N THR A 17 13.74 -19.76 5.24
CA THR A 17 12.49 -18.99 5.22
C THR A 17 12.75 -17.67 4.47
N PRO A 18 11.84 -17.24 3.58
CA PRO A 18 11.98 -15.97 2.86
C PRO A 18 12.16 -14.73 3.75
N TRP A 19 11.92 -14.84 5.07
CA TRP A 19 11.97 -13.77 6.05
C TRP A 19 12.98 -14.03 7.18
N ASP A 20 14.18 -14.49 6.81
CA ASP A 20 15.31 -14.67 7.75
C ASP A 20 15.86 -13.33 8.27
N LYS A 21 16.56 -13.35 9.42
CA LYS A 21 17.27 -12.20 10.01
C LYS A 21 18.25 -11.56 9.02
N LYS A 22 18.92 -12.36 8.19
CA LYS A 22 19.81 -11.86 7.13
C LYS A 22 19.04 -11.10 6.05
N THR A 23 17.82 -11.53 5.72
CA THR A 23 16.93 -10.86 4.78
C THR A 23 16.40 -9.55 5.35
N SER A 24 16.07 -9.51 6.65
CA SER A 24 15.67 -8.29 7.36
C SER A 24 16.77 -7.22 7.36
N GLN A 25 18.01 -7.60 7.67
CA GLN A 25 19.16 -6.68 7.65
C GLN A 25 19.47 -6.14 6.25
N LYS A 26 19.24 -6.96 5.21
CA LYS A 26 19.35 -6.52 3.81
C LYS A 26 18.28 -5.49 3.44
N PHE A 27 17.05 -5.66 3.93
CA PHE A 27 15.98 -4.70 3.71
C PHE A 27 16.25 -3.36 4.42
N GLU A 28 16.73 -3.40 5.68
CA GLU A 28 17.09 -2.20 6.43
C GLU A 28 18.26 -1.43 5.81
N SER A 29 19.30 -2.14 5.34
CA SER A 29 20.46 -1.50 4.70
C SER A 29 20.13 -0.88 3.33
N LEU A 30 19.17 -1.44 2.58
CA LEU A 30 18.67 -0.85 1.33
C LEU A 30 17.90 0.45 1.56
N GLN A 31 17.37 0.68 2.76
CA GLN A 31 16.68 1.93 3.11
C GLN A 31 17.62 3.15 3.17
N LEU A 32 18.93 2.92 3.33
CA LEU A 32 19.95 3.96 3.44
C LEU A 32 20.42 4.51 2.06
N GLN A 33 19.94 3.94 0.95
CA GLN A 33 20.20 4.48 -0.40
C GLN A 33 18.94 5.15 -0.98
N PRO A 34 18.70 6.44 -0.67
CA PRO A 34 17.49 7.15 -1.06
C PRO A 34 17.27 7.26 -2.59
N TYR A 35 18.33 7.07 -3.39
CA TYR A 35 18.25 7.15 -4.85
C TYR A 35 17.90 5.82 -5.54
N GLN A 36 18.30 4.67 -4.96
CA GLN A 36 18.12 3.34 -5.57
C GLN A 36 16.93 2.57 -4.99
N PHE A 37 16.52 2.83 -3.74
CA PHE A 37 15.31 2.24 -3.17
C PHE A 37 14.15 3.21 -3.32
N LYS A 38 13.63 3.34 -4.55
CA LYS A 38 12.27 3.86 -4.73
C LYS A 38 11.34 2.89 -4.02
N ARG A 39 10.96 3.21 -2.78
CA ARG A 39 10.01 2.42 -2.00
C ARG A 39 8.83 2.08 -2.92
N PHE A 40 8.39 0.83 -2.96
CA PHE A 40 7.25 0.38 -3.77
C PHE A 40 5.95 1.20 -3.55
N SER A 41 5.92 2.08 -2.54
CA SER A 41 4.87 3.03 -2.22
C SER A 41 4.96 4.40 -2.91
N GLU A 42 5.98 4.69 -3.73
CA GLU A 42 6.19 6.04 -4.27
C GLU A 42 5.15 6.47 -5.32
N PHE A 43 4.26 5.54 -5.73
CA PHE A 43 3.02 5.87 -6.44
C PHE A 43 1.82 5.78 -5.48
N TYR A 44 1.78 6.68 -4.51
CA TYR A 44 0.61 6.85 -3.66
C TYR A 44 -0.55 7.35 -4.53
N ASP A 45 -1.56 6.51 -4.76
CA ASP A 45 -2.82 6.96 -5.35
C ASP A 45 -3.54 7.81 -4.30
N PRO A 46 -3.65 9.14 -4.47
CA PRO A 46 -4.33 10.00 -3.50
C PRO A 46 -5.82 9.67 -3.38
N CYS A 47 -6.37 8.82 -4.25
CA CYS A 47 -7.75 8.38 -4.25
C CYS A 47 -7.95 6.99 -3.62
N GLN A 48 -6.90 6.39 -3.06
CA GLN A 48 -6.96 5.05 -2.46
C GLN A 48 -8.02 4.95 -1.35
N GLU A 49 -8.19 6.00 -0.53
CA GLU A 49 -9.20 6.00 0.54
C GLU A 49 -10.62 5.96 -0.04
N ALA A 50 -10.90 6.74 -1.08
CA ALA A 50 -12.20 6.73 -1.77
C ALA A 50 -12.48 5.37 -2.43
N ALA A 51 -11.46 4.74 -3.03
CA ALA A 51 -11.56 3.39 -3.59
C ALA A 51 -11.85 2.35 -2.49
N ASN A 52 -11.16 2.43 -1.36
CA ASN A 52 -11.40 1.52 -0.22
C ASN A 52 -12.82 1.66 0.32
N LYS A 53 -13.39 2.88 0.35
CA LYS A 53 -14.78 3.11 0.77
C LYS A 53 -15.79 2.48 -0.20
N SER A 54 -15.58 2.63 -1.51
CA SER A 54 -16.48 2.03 -2.50
C SER A 54 -16.43 0.50 -2.49
N LEU A 55 -15.24 -0.08 -2.32
CA LEU A 55 -15.08 -1.54 -2.13
C LEU A 55 -15.76 -2.03 -0.85
N LYS A 56 -15.60 -1.32 0.26
CA LYS A 56 -16.32 -1.64 1.51
C LYS A 56 -17.84 -1.58 1.35
N CYS A 57 -18.35 -0.65 0.56
CA CYS A 57 -19.78 -0.58 0.25
C CYS A 57 -20.23 -1.82 -0.55
N LEU A 58 -19.50 -2.20 -1.59
CA LEU A 58 -19.81 -3.39 -2.40
C LEU A 58 -19.79 -4.66 -1.55
N HIS A 59 -18.80 -4.82 -0.66
CA HIS A 59 -18.70 -6.00 0.20
C HIS A 59 -19.89 -6.12 1.18
N ARG A 60 -20.51 -5.01 1.58
CA ARG A 60 -21.66 -4.99 2.49
C ARG A 60 -23.00 -5.20 1.80
N ASN A 61 -23.10 -4.79 0.53
CA ASN A 61 -24.34 -4.82 -0.25
C ASN A 61 -24.35 -5.91 -1.33
N GLY A 62 -23.52 -6.97 -1.18
CA GLY A 62 -23.50 -8.08 -2.12
C GLY A 62 -23.03 -7.72 -3.54
N GLY A 63 -22.32 -6.61 -3.70
CA GLY A 63 -21.86 -6.10 -4.99
C GLY A 63 -22.86 -5.20 -5.72
N ASP A 64 -23.97 -4.80 -5.08
CA ASP A 64 -24.90 -3.85 -5.68
C ASP A 64 -24.24 -2.48 -5.88
N ARG A 65 -24.14 -2.05 -7.15
CA ARG A 65 -23.45 -0.84 -7.55
C ARG A 65 -24.32 0.39 -7.39
N GLU A 66 -25.65 0.25 -7.46
CA GLU A 66 -26.57 1.38 -7.38
C GLU A 66 -26.54 1.99 -5.98
N LEU A 67 -26.48 1.15 -4.94
CA LEU A 67 -26.34 1.59 -3.54
C LEU A 67 -24.99 2.26 -3.23
N CYS A 68 -23.98 2.07 -4.09
CA CYS A 68 -22.62 2.56 -3.86
C CYS A 68 -22.21 3.71 -4.80
N THR A 69 -23.16 4.27 -5.56
CA THR A 69 -22.92 5.31 -6.57
C THR A 69 -22.20 6.54 -6.01
N ASP A 70 -22.57 7.01 -4.81
CA ASP A 70 -21.92 8.16 -4.16
C ASP A 70 -20.43 7.92 -3.89
N TYR A 71 -20.07 6.70 -3.46
CA TYR A 71 -18.66 6.34 -3.25
C TYR A 71 -17.87 6.29 -4.55
N PHE A 72 -18.51 5.86 -5.65
CA PHE A 72 -17.88 5.90 -6.98
C PHE A 72 -17.70 7.32 -7.49
N GLN A 73 -18.65 8.22 -7.22
CA GLN A 73 -18.51 9.63 -7.60
C GLN A 73 -17.36 10.29 -6.83
N ALA A 74 -17.27 10.07 -5.51
CA ALA A 74 -16.14 10.57 -4.73
C ALA A 74 -14.77 10.11 -5.28
N TYR A 75 -14.66 8.86 -5.73
CA TYR A 75 -13.44 8.35 -6.38
C TYR A 75 -13.15 9.06 -7.72
N ARG A 76 -14.17 9.24 -8.57
CA ARG A 76 -14.04 9.92 -9.86
C ARG A 76 -13.61 11.38 -9.69
N ASP A 77 -14.21 12.07 -8.73
CA ASP A 77 -13.89 13.46 -8.42
C ASP A 77 -12.46 13.61 -7.92
N CYS A 78 -12.02 12.73 -7.02
CA CYS A 78 -10.63 12.69 -6.58
C CYS A 78 -9.68 12.50 -7.77
N LYS A 79 -9.97 11.52 -8.64
CA LYS A 79 -9.11 11.22 -9.81
C LYS A 79 -9.04 12.38 -10.79
N LYS A 80 -10.16 13.08 -11.00
CA LYS A 80 -10.23 14.29 -11.82
C LYS A 80 -9.40 15.43 -11.24
N GLN A 81 -9.47 15.65 -9.93
CA GLN A 81 -8.66 16.67 -9.26
C GLN A 81 -7.17 16.33 -9.32
N TRP A 82 -6.82 15.07 -9.08
CA TRP A 82 -5.43 14.63 -9.12
C TRP A 82 -4.80 14.78 -10.51
N THR A 83 -5.50 14.33 -11.55
CA THR A 83 -5.03 14.47 -12.94
C THR A 83 -4.88 15.93 -13.35
N THR A 84 -5.81 16.80 -12.92
CA THR A 84 -5.72 18.25 -13.13
C THR A 84 -4.49 18.84 -12.43
N LYS A 85 -4.32 18.60 -11.13
CA LYS A 85 -3.15 19.05 -10.36
C LYS A 85 -1.84 18.58 -10.98
N ARG A 86 -1.78 17.34 -11.47
CA ARG A 86 -0.59 16.78 -12.11
C ARG A 86 -0.31 17.43 -13.48
N LYS A 87 -1.36 17.80 -14.22
CA LYS A 87 -1.22 18.57 -15.47
C LYS A 87 -0.73 19.99 -15.20
N GLU A 88 -1.24 20.64 -14.17
CA GLU A 88 -0.80 21.98 -13.74
C GLU A 88 0.64 21.98 -13.23
N ALA A 89 1.02 20.99 -12.40
CA ALA A 89 2.41 20.84 -11.95
C ALA A 89 3.36 20.70 -13.14
N ARG A 90 3.05 19.84 -14.12
CA ARG A 90 3.83 19.73 -15.36
C ARG A 90 3.94 21.03 -16.13
N LYS A 91 2.86 21.81 -16.22
CA LYS A 91 2.88 23.13 -16.87
C LYS A 91 3.77 24.13 -16.12
N LYS A 92 3.69 24.15 -14.78
CA LYS A 92 4.52 25.04 -13.95
C LYS A 92 6.00 24.69 -14.06
N GLU A 93 6.35 23.41 -14.03
CA GLU A 93 7.73 22.96 -14.25
C GLU A 93 8.22 23.32 -15.66
N ALA A 94 7.38 23.18 -16.68
CA ALA A 94 7.71 23.61 -18.03
C ALA A 94 7.96 25.12 -18.11
N ILE A 95 7.09 25.94 -17.51
CA ILE A 95 7.25 27.41 -17.48
C ILE A 95 8.49 27.81 -16.68
N LYS A 96 8.78 27.16 -15.54
CA LYS A 96 9.96 27.44 -14.71
C LYS A 96 11.28 27.22 -15.45
N TRP A 97 11.27 26.41 -16.51
CA TRP A 97 12.44 26.15 -17.33
C TRP A 97 12.68 27.23 -18.40
N PHE A 98 11.69 28.07 -18.69
CA PHE A 98 11.79 29.23 -19.58
C PHE A 98 11.96 30.52 -18.80
#